data_AF-A0A831YBB5-F1
#
_entry.id   AF-A0A831YBB5-F1
#
_cell.length_a   1.000
_cell.length_b   1.000
_cell.length_c   1.000
_cell.angle_alpha   90.00
_cell.angle_beta   90.00
_cell.angle_gamma   90.00
#
_symmetry.space_group_name_H-M   'P 1'
#
loop_
_entity.id
_entity.type
_entity.pdbx_description
1 polymer ?
#
loop_
_entity_poly.entity_id
_entity_poly.type
_entity_poly.pdbx_seq_one_letter_code
_entity_poly.pdbx_strand_id
1 'polypeptide(L)'
;MQQVLKKIFLIDEKFENNLKFWVLLGPFFLLLTIALASFELCIITAVSLFLCYRFRFKGLYISLALLIFYSFYVQVNLETFHLWNLGLELSIALGLITTAFGLDEIKNFIVKGSSTLGKDVINLKKELFERQKIFENTEKNLQDNLSILNVDLDKKDQKINTLFQENETIKNELKESIQKKDYLLNELDQKVKEIDDLKIIQDELYEKLAYLKDEEFLQEKNKTFQKELSDLKQHLQNQKEEKDKILVQLNEKIQKIKILENILENSNKSIQDVESLNLKINQKEDFIKELELKLQSFSKDIEEVDILNQKLKEKETFILELQNKDQSSNKSSEDIQKLNENLNQKDNFIKNLQLKLQNTEKNIQEMDTLNEKVLKQESLIEKLKQPRAEKEAKKASFENITDEKLLKEYENKLKEFKKLDSLYSQLKDQFKDKQLVLHNTRQELFSVNEKLTAIQRDKNDDFKDLSDNEKALLKDLDLIASELKIFKEENQNLQNLLGELIDKNASSNKEDQNAL
;
A
#
# COMPACT_ATOMS: atom_id res chain seq x y z
N MET A 1 28.65 49.64 43.72
CA MET A 1 30.09 49.77 44.08
C MET A 1 30.41 51.05 44.85
N GLN A 2 30.00 52.25 44.38
CA GLN A 2 30.25 53.53 45.09
C GLN A 2 29.61 53.62 46.50
N GLN A 3 28.40 53.06 46.71
CA GLN A 3 27.77 53.01 48.03
C GLN A 3 28.47 52.03 49.00
N VAL A 4 29.10 50.98 48.47
CA VAL A 4 29.87 50.01 49.27
C VAL A 4 31.21 50.63 49.68
N LEU A 5 31.88 51.33 48.76
CA LEU A 5 33.07 52.13 49.07
C LEU A 5 32.76 53.23 50.10
N LYS A 6 31.64 53.95 49.98
CA LYS A 6 31.20 54.95 50.98
C LYS A 6 30.93 54.34 52.36
N LYS A 7 30.41 53.11 52.43
CA LYS A 7 30.22 52.40 53.71
C LYS A 7 31.53 51.87 54.30
N ILE A 8 32.51 51.51 53.46
CA ILE A 8 33.82 51.02 53.89
C ILE A 8 34.68 52.18 54.43
N PHE A 9 34.61 53.36 53.81
CA PHE A 9 35.24 54.57 54.32
C PHE A 9 34.33 55.28 55.33
N LEU A 10 34.03 54.64 56.47
CA LEU A 10 33.36 55.20 57.66
C LEU A 10 34.12 56.42 58.24
N ILE A 11 34.30 57.45 57.44
CA ILE A 11 34.77 58.76 57.82
C ILE A 11 33.48 59.55 57.91
N ASP A 12 33.01 59.78 59.14
CA ASP A 12 31.92 60.73 59.36
C ASP A 12 32.34 62.06 58.73
N GLU A 13 31.68 62.46 57.63
CA GLU A 13 31.94 63.73 56.94
C GLU A 13 31.93 64.91 57.94
N LYS A 14 31.17 64.78 59.03
CA LYS A 14 31.14 65.71 60.16
C LYS A 14 32.47 65.81 60.90
N PHE A 15 33.16 64.69 61.14
CA PHE A 15 34.46 64.67 61.81
C PHE A 15 35.56 65.26 60.93
N GLU A 16 35.56 64.93 59.63
CA GLU A 16 36.52 65.48 58.68
C GLU A 16 36.35 67.01 58.50
N ASN A 17 35.11 67.48 58.44
CA ASN A 17 34.82 68.92 58.35
C ASN A 17 35.20 69.66 59.63
N ASN A 18 34.97 69.08 60.80
CA ASN A 18 35.39 69.66 62.07
C ASN A 18 36.92 69.69 62.20
N LEU A 19 37.61 68.63 61.80
CA LEU A 19 39.08 68.57 61.80
C LEU A 19 39.68 69.63 60.88
N LYS A 20 39.16 69.75 59.65
CA LYS A 20 39.59 70.77 58.68
C LYS A 20 39.40 72.18 59.23
N PHE A 21 38.28 72.44 59.92
CA PHE A 21 38.02 73.72 60.56
C PHE A 21 39.07 74.05 61.65
N TRP A 22 39.29 73.14 62.61
CA TRP A 22 40.22 73.39 63.72
C TRP A 22 41.69 73.52 63.29
N VAL A 23 42.10 72.74 62.29
CA VAL A 23 43.47 72.80 61.73
C VAL A 23 43.73 74.12 61.03
N LEU A 24 42.72 74.70 60.39
CA LEU A 24 42.85 75.94 59.62
C LEU A 24 42.71 77.18 60.51
N LEU A 25 41.97 77.05 61.61
CA LEU A 25 41.71 78.13 62.57
C LEU A 25 42.99 78.65 63.26
N GLY A 26 43.91 77.76 63.65
CA GLY A 26 45.17 78.15 64.31
C GLY A 26 46.08 79.02 63.43
N PRO A 27 46.46 78.56 62.22
CA PRO A 27 47.22 79.37 61.26
C PRO A 27 46.52 80.67 60.87
N PHE A 28 45.19 80.67 60.80
CA PHE A 28 44.43 81.88 60.51
C PHE A 28 44.56 82.92 61.63
N PHE A 29 44.44 82.51 62.90
CA PHE A 29 44.70 83.42 64.03
C PHE A 29 46.14 83.91 64.04
N LEU A 30 47.12 83.03 63.78
CA LEU A 30 48.52 83.45 63.69
C LEU A 30 48.75 84.48 62.59
N LEU A 31 48.14 84.32 61.42
CA LEU A 31 48.25 85.26 60.31
C LEU A 31 47.63 86.62 60.66
N LEU A 32 46.47 86.62 61.32
CA LEU A 32 45.83 87.84 61.80
C LEU A 32 46.71 88.56 62.84
N THR A 33 47.32 87.82 63.76
CA THR A 33 48.19 88.38 64.80
C THR A 33 49.51 88.89 64.23
N ILE A 34 50.09 88.20 63.23
CA ILE A 34 51.28 88.64 62.50
C ILE A 34 51.04 89.99 61.80
N ALA A 35 49.85 90.22 61.24
CA ALA A 35 49.52 91.49 60.57
C ALA A 35 49.54 92.71 61.51
N LEU A 36 49.38 92.49 62.83
CA LEU A 36 49.42 93.52 63.87
C LEU A 36 50.73 93.53 64.66
N ALA A 37 51.62 92.57 64.39
CA ALA A 37 52.86 92.36 65.14
C ALA A 37 54.02 93.22 64.61
N SER A 38 55.02 93.44 65.47
CA SER A 38 56.31 93.98 65.02
C SER A 38 57.03 92.97 64.12
N PHE A 39 57.94 93.45 63.28
CA PHE A 39 58.73 92.59 62.38
C PHE A 39 59.52 91.51 63.13
N GLU A 40 60.07 91.83 64.31
CA GLU A 40 60.79 90.89 65.18
C GLU A 40 59.87 89.75 65.65
N LEU A 41 58.66 90.09 66.09
CA LEU A 41 57.66 89.12 66.52
C LEU A 41 57.15 88.26 65.35
N CYS A 42 57.13 88.79 64.12
CA CYS A 42 56.84 88.03 62.90
C CYS A 42 57.90 86.94 62.65
N ILE A 43 59.19 87.27 62.77
CA ILE A 43 60.29 86.32 62.61
C ILE A 43 60.19 85.21 63.67
N ILE A 44 59.96 85.60 64.93
CA ILE A 44 59.79 84.66 66.03
C ILE A 44 58.62 83.72 65.75
N THR A 45 57.48 84.26 65.33
CA THR A 45 56.29 83.45 65.00
C THR A 45 56.56 82.49 63.84
N ALA A 46 57.29 82.92 62.81
CA ALA A 46 57.66 82.05 61.68
C ALA A 46 58.58 80.90 62.11
N VAL A 47 59.60 81.20 62.93
CA VAL A 47 60.50 80.18 63.50
C VAL A 47 59.72 79.23 64.41
N SER A 48 58.83 79.75 65.25
CA SER A 48 57.95 78.96 66.12
C SER A 48 57.01 78.05 65.33
N LEU A 49 56.41 78.54 64.25
CA LEU A 49 55.56 77.73 63.39
C LEU A 49 56.35 76.61 62.72
N PHE A 50 57.56 76.90 62.23
CA PHE A 50 58.46 75.87 61.70
C PHE A 50 58.83 74.81 62.75
N LEU A 51 59.14 75.23 63.98
CA LEU A 51 59.43 74.32 65.08
C LEU A 51 58.21 73.46 65.44
N CYS A 52 57.02 74.03 65.52
CA CYS A 52 55.76 73.30 65.73
C CYS A 52 55.50 72.29 64.62
N TYR A 53 55.73 72.66 63.35
CA TYR A 53 55.59 71.75 62.22
C TYR A 53 56.59 70.58 62.30
N ARG A 54 57.87 70.86 62.56
CA ARG A 54 58.95 69.87 62.52
C ARG A 54 59.02 68.97 63.76
N PHE A 55 58.77 69.54 64.94
CA PHE A 55 58.99 68.91 66.25
C PHE A 55 57.72 68.74 67.10
N ARG A 56 56.54 69.12 66.58
CA ARG A 56 55.23 68.94 67.22
C ARG A 56 55.15 69.59 68.62
N PHE A 57 54.58 68.90 69.61
CA PHE A 57 54.51 69.39 71.00
C PHE A 57 55.87 69.77 71.58
N LYS A 58 56.96 69.07 71.24
CA LYS A 58 58.31 69.49 71.65
C LYS A 58 58.66 70.85 71.03
N GLY A 59 58.32 71.04 69.75
CA GLY A 59 58.43 72.31 69.06
C GLY A 59 57.56 73.42 69.66
N LEU A 60 56.35 73.09 70.13
CA LEU A 60 55.48 74.02 70.85
C LEU A 60 56.11 74.51 72.15
N TYR A 61 56.63 73.61 72.99
CA TYR A 61 57.29 74.01 74.24
C TYR A 61 58.52 74.90 73.98
N ILE A 62 59.34 74.57 72.97
CA ILE A 62 60.49 75.39 72.57
C ILE A 62 60.01 76.76 72.07
N SER A 63 58.93 76.80 71.29
CA SER A 63 58.35 78.03 70.75
C SER A 63 57.78 78.93 71.84
N LEU A 64 57.07 78.36 72.82
CA LEU A 64 56.55 79.11 73.97
C LEU A 64 57.68 79.63 74.85
N ALA A 65 58.74 78.84 75.07
CA ALA A 65 59.91 79.29 75.83
C ALA A 65 60.62 80.46 75.12
N LEU A 66 60.76 80.39 73.79
CA LEU A 66 61.35 81.45 72.98
C LEU A 66 60.49 82.73 73.01
N LEU A 67 59.17 82.58 72.93
CA LEU A 67 58.22 83.69 73.05
C LEU A 67 58.31 84.34 74.44
N ILE A 68 58.32 83.55 75.53
CA ILE A 68 58.47 84.06 76.90
C ILE A 68 59.81 84.81 77.06
N PHE A 69 60.90 84.27 76.54
CA PHE A 69 62.21 84.94 76.60
C PHE A 69 62.19 86.28 75.86
N TYR A 70 61.54 86.33 74.69
CA TYR A 70 61.32 87.56 73.96
C TYR A 70 60.44 88.55 74.72
N SER A 71 59.35 88.08 75.34
CA SER A 71 58.47 88.90 76.19
C SER A 71 59.27 89.60 77.29
N PHE A 72 60.13 88.86 78.00
CA PHE A 72 60.99 89.43 79.03
C PHE A 72 61.98 90.46 78.46
N TYR A 73 62.59 90.17 77.31
CA TYR A 73 63.52 91.10 76.66
C TYR A 73 62.85 92.42 76.25
N VAL A 74 61.67 92.35 75.65
CA VAL A 74 60.87 93.50 75.21
C VAL A 74 60.36 94.32 76.40
N GLN A 75 59.84 93.65 77.44
CA GLN A 75 59.30 94.34 78.63
C GLN A 75 60.36 95.09 79.44
N VAL A 76 61.60 94.60 79.46
CA VAL A 76 62.70 95.26 80.18
C VAL A 76 63.23 96.49 79.40
N ASN A 77 63.18 96.48 78.06
CA ASN A 77 63.84 97.48 77.23
C ASN A 77 62.92 98.55 76.62
N LEU A 78 61.60 98.35 76.57
CA LEU A 78 60.66 99.28 75.92
C LEU A 78 59.70 99.90 76.93
N GLU A 79 59.76 101.21 77.13
CA GLU A 79 58.98 101.93 78.15
C GLU A 79 57.49 102.16 77.79
N THR A 80 57.01 101.75 76.61
CA THR A 80 55.62 102.02 76.18
C THR A 80 54.89 100.81 75.59
N PHE A 81 53.60 100.66 75.96
CA PHE A 81 52.61 99.69 75.47
C PHE A 81 52.78 98.20 75.87
N HIS A 82 53.27 97.92 77.09
CA HIS A 82 53.43 96.54 77.60
C HIS A 82 52.19 95.64 77.46
N LEU A 83 51.00 96.18 77.73
CA LEU A 83 49.75 95.40 77.74
C LEU A 83 49.31 94.99 76.33
N TRP A 84 49.60 95.81 75.32
CA TRP A 84 49.32 95.49 73.92
C TRP A 84 50.24 94.38 73.40
N ASN A 85 51.54 94.48 73.67
CA ASN A 85 52.52 93.47 73.27
C ASN A 85 52.25 92.12 73.95
N LEU A 86 51.91 92.13 75.24
CA LEU A 86 51.49 90.92 75.96
C LEU A 86 50.23 90.29 75.34
N GLY A 87 49.27 91.10 74.88
CA GLY A 87 48.09 90.62 74.16
C GLY A 87 48.42 89.93 72.84
N LEU A 88 49.36 90.50 72.05
CA LEU A 88 49.83 89.89 70.80
C LEU A 88 50.61 88.59 71.06
N GLU A 89 51.48 88.58 72.06
CA GLU A 89 52.24 87.38 72.48
C GLU A 89 51.33 86.26 72.95
N LEU A 90 50.31 86.58 73.77
CA LEU A 90 49.31 85.60 74.20
C LEU A 90 48.51 85.05 73.01
N SER A 91 48.14 85.91 72.07
CA SER A 91 47.44 85.50 70.85
C SER A 91 48.30 84.59 69.97
N ILE A 92 49.60 84.87 69.82
CA ILE A 92 50.55 83.99 69.14
C ILE A 92 50.69 82.66 69.88
N ALA A 93 50.82 82.68 71.21
CA ALA A 93 50.89 81.47 72.01
C ALA A 93 49.64 80.58 71.80
N LEU A 94 48.44 81.17 71.85
CA LEU A 94 47.18 80.45 71.59
C LEU A 94 47.08 79.95 70.15
N GLY A 95 47.53 80.73 69.17
CA GLY A 95 47.61 80.32 67.76
C GLY A 95 48.57 79.15 67.53
N LEU A 96 49.73 79.15 68.21
CA LEU A 96 50.69 78.04 68.15
C LEU A 96 50.14 76.79 68.84
N ILE A 97 49.48 76.94 69.99
CA ILE A 97 48.84 75.83 70.71
C ILE A 97 47.77 75.17 69.84
N THR A 98 46.85 75.97 69.28
CA THR A 98 45.77 75.45 68.41
C THR A 98 46.33 74.77 67.16
N THR A 99 47.36 75.36 66.53
CA THR A 99 48.04 74.75 65.38
C THR A 99 48.72 73.43 65.73
N ALA A 100 49.40 73.35 66.88
CA ALA A 100 50.06 72.13 67.32
C ALA A 100 49.07 71.00 67.62
N PHE A 101 47.95 71.29 68.29
CA PHE A 101 46.88 70.33 68.53
C PHE A 101 46.23 69.85 67.23
N GLY A 102 45.98 70.76 66.27
CA GLY A 102 45.45 70.39 64.96
C GLY A 102 46.36 69.42 64.20
N LEU A 103 47.67 69.67 64.20
CA LEU A 103 48.64 68.79 63.54
C LEU A 103 48.74 67.39 64.19
N ASP A 104 48.61 67.29 65.51
CA ASP A 104 48.65 66.00 66.20
C ASP A 104 47.40 65.17 65.92
N GLU A 105 46.22 65.81 65.92
CA GLU A 105 44.97 65.12 65.62
C GLU A 105 44.93 64.58 64.19
N ILE A 106 45.44 65.33 63.20
CA ILE A 106 45.60 64.83 61.82
C ILE A 106 46.43 63.55 61.79
N LYS A 107 47.55 63.51 62.51
CA LYS A 107 48.42 62.34 62.52
C LYS A 107 47.73 61.16 63.20
N ASN A 108 47.07 61.37 64.32
CA ASN A 108 46.34 60.33 65.03
C ASN A 108 45.21 59.76 64.14
N PHE A 109 44.56 60.61 63.35
CA PHE A 109 43.59 60.20 62.35
C PHE A 109 44.23 59.34 61.24
N ILE A 110 45.36 59.77 60.66
CA ILE A 110 46.08 59.00 59.62
C ILE A 110 46.53 57.64 60.15
N VAL A 111 47.08 57.59 61.36
CA VAL A 111 47.55 56.33 61.98
C VAL A 111 46.38 55.40 62.26
N LYS A 112 45.30 55.88 62.89
CA LYS A 112 44.10 55.08 63.15
C LYS A 112 43.48 54.58 61.84
N GLY A 113 43.29 55.47 60.86
CA GLY A 113 42.72 55.14 59.56
C GLY A 113 43.53 54.09 58.80
N SER A 114 44.87 54.18 58.79
CA SER A 114 45.72 53.17 58.14
C SER A 114 45.65 51.79 58.80
N SER A 115 45.51 51.74 60.13
CA SER A 115 45.45 50.49 60.89
C SER A 115 44.11 49.76 60.77
N THR A 116 43.00 50.50 60.65
CA THR A 116 41.67 49.93 60.44
C THR A 116 41.47 49.51 58.99
N LEU A 117 41.84 50.36 58.02
CA LEU A 117 41.77 50.00 56.59
C LEU A 117 42.54 48.72 56.29
N GLY A 118 43.73 48.55 56.86
CA GLY A 118 44.55 47.35 56.63
C GLY A 118 43.83 46.07 57.06
N LYS A 119 43.18 46.08 58.23
CA LYS A 119 42.44 44.91 58.75
C LYS A 119 41.17 44.64 57.94
N ASP A 120 40.42 45.68 57.59
CA ASP A 120 39.18 45.54 56.84
C ASP A 120 39.44 45.05 55.41
N VAL A 121 40.51 45.54 54.77
CA VAL A 121 40.95 45.05 53.44
C VAL A 121 41.38 43.58 53.51
N ILE A 122 42.07 43.16 54.56
CA ILE A 122 42.45 41.74 54.74
C ILE A 122 41.21 40.86 54.93
N ASN A 123 40.24 41.30 55.76
CA ASN A 123 39.00 40.58 55.97
C ASN A 123 38.15 40.49 54.70
N LEU A 124 38.00 41.59 53.95
CA LEU A 124 37.33 41.62 52.65
C LEU A 124 37.99 40.70 51.64
N LYS A 125 39.34 40.66 51.61
CA LYS A 125 40.07 39.73 50.73
C LYS A 125 39.79 38.27 51.10
N LYS A 126 39.68 37.96 52.39
CA LYS A 126 39.33 36.62 52.87
C LYS A 126 37.90 36.24 52.51
N GLU A 127 36.94 37.14 52.72
CA GLU A 127 35.53 36.93 52.34
C GLU A 127 35.36 36.75 50.84
N LEU A 128 36.07 37.53 50.02
CA LEU A 128 36.07 37.37 48.56
C LEU A 128 36.63 36.01 48.15
N PHE A 129 37.70 35.53 48.78
CA PHE A 129 38.27 34.23 48.49
C PHE A 129 37.32 33.07 48.91
N GLU A 130 36.67 33.18 50.06
CA GLU A 130 35.66 32.20 50.49
C GLU A 130 34.46 32.18 49.53
N ARG A 131 33.97 33.35 49.10
CA ARG A 131 32.91 33.43 48.08
C ARG A 131 33.34 32.85 46.74
N GLN A 132 34.55 33.10 46.30
CA GLN A 132 35.08 32.53 45.06
C GLN A 132 35.11 30.99 45.14
N LYS A 133 35.58 30.43 46.26
CA LYS A 133 35.59 28.98 46.48
C LYS A 133 34.19 28.37 46.50
N ILE A 134 33.21 29.07 47.09
CA ILE A 134 31.80 28.64 47.05
C ILE A 134 31.31 28.62 45.60
N PHE A 135 31.62 29.66 44.82
CA PHE A 135 31.22 29.77 43.41
C PHE A 135 31.80 28.63 42.56
N GLU A 136 33.11 28.37 42.67
CA GLU A 136 33.78 27.26 41.99
C GLU A 136 33.17 25.90 42.34
N ASN A 137 32.80 25.68 43.62
CA ASN A 137 32.15 24.46 44.04
C ASN A 137 30.72 24.33 43.49
N THR A 138 29.97 25.44 43.44
CA THR A 138 28.62 25.44 42.83
C THR A 138 28.67 25.21 41.32
N GLU A 139 29.65 25.78 40.63
CA GLU A 139 29.88 25.56 39.20
C GLU A 139 30.19 24.10 38.91
N LYS A 140 31.09 23.49 39.69
CA LYS A 140 31.40 22.07 39.58
C LYS A 140 30.17 21.18 39.83
N ASN A 141 29.40 21.45 40.90
CA ASN A 141 28.19 20.70 41.19
C ASN A 141 27.13 20.83 40.06
N LEU A 142 27.00 22.01 39.46
CA LEU A 142 26.11 22.22 38.33
C LEU A 142 26.59 21.46 37.09
N GLN A 143 27.90 21.43 36.83
CA GLN A 143 28.49 20.67 35.74
C GLN A 143 28.29 19.16 35.92
N ASP A 144 28.48 18.65 37.14
CA ASP A 144 28.22 17.25 37.48
C ASP A 144 26.72 16.91 37.29
N ASN A 145 25.80 17.78 37.76
CA ASN A 145 24.37 17.60 37.56
C ASN A 145 23.96 17.63 36.07
N LEU A 146 24.56 18.51 35.27
CA LEU A 146 24.34 18.54 33.82
C LEU A 146 24.82 17.25 33.15
N SER A 147 25.96 16.69 33.58
CA SER A 147 26.45 15.41 33.05
C SER A 147 25.49 14.26 33.35
N ILE A 148 24.93 14.21 34.57
CA ILE A 148 23.93 13.21 34.96
C ILE A 148 22.64 13.38 34.14
N LEU A 149 22.19 14.62 33.96
CA LEU A 149 20.98 14.91 33.19
C LEU A 149 21.12 14.51 31.72
N ASN A 150 22.29 14.76 31.10
CA ASN A 150 22.58 14.34 29.74
C ASN A 150 22.56 12.81 29.60
N VAL A 151 23.13 12.08 30.56
CA VAL A 151 23.08 10.61 30.56
C VAL A 151 21.64 10.09 30.70
N ASP A 152 20.78 10.75 31.49
CA ASP A 152 19.36 10.38 31.60
C ASP A 152 18.57 10.69 30.31
N LEU A 153 18.89 11.81 29.64
CA LEU A 153 18.32 12.15 28.33
C LEU A 153 18.71 11.11 27.28
N ASP A 154 20.00 10.75 27.17
CA ASP A 154 20.46 9.72 26.24
C ASP A 154 19.77 8.37 26.46
N LYS A 155 19.58 7.98 27.74
CA LYS A 155 18.85 6.74 28.09
C LYS A 155 17.37 6.81 27.68
N LYS A 156 16.72 7.97 27.85
CA LYS A 156 15.34 8.18 27.42
C LYS A 156 15.22 8.16 25.91
N ASP A 157 16.14 8.76 25.18
CA ASP A 157 16.17 8.73 23.71
C ASP A 157 16.41 7.32 23.17
N GLN A 158 17.30 6.55 23.80
CA GLN A 158 17.46 5.13 23.50
C GLN A 158 16.15 4.36 23.72
N LYS A 159 15.46 4.58 24.83
CA LYS A 159 14.18 3.94 25.14
C LYS A 159 13.07 4.35 24.15
N ILE A 160 13.05 5.61 23.74
CA ILE A 160 12.11 6.12 22.72
C ILE A 160 12.38 5.40 21.40
N ASN A 161 13.64 5.27 20.99
CA ASN A 161 14.02 4.56 19.77
C ASN A 161 13.65 3.07 19.81
N THR A 162 13.84 2.38 20.94
CA THR A 162 13.40 0.98 21.09
C THR A 162 11.87 0.86 20.99
N LEU A 163 11.12 1.78 21.61
CA LEU A 163 9.66 1.80 21.51
C LEU A 163 9.17 2.11 20.08
N PHE A 164 9.90 2.94 19.32
CA PHE A 164 9.60 3.17 17.90
C PHE A 164 9.82 1.90 17.07
N GLN A 165 10.90 1.16 17.32
CA GLN A 165 11.14 -0.13 16.66
C GLN A 165 10.06 -1.16 17.00
N GLU A 166 9.67 -1.27 18.26
CA GLU A 166 8.57 -2.14 18.70
C GLU A 166 7.22 -1.75 18.05
N ASN A 167 6.94 -0.46 17.92
CA ASN A 167 5.73 0.00 17.22
C ASN A 167 5.76 -0.33 15.71
N GLU A 168 6.93 -0.23 15.07
CA GLU A 168 7.08 -0.67 13.68
C GLU A 168 6.86 -2.18 13.53
N THR A 169 7.41 -3.00 14.43
CA THR A 169 7.17 -4.45 14.39
C THR A 169 5.70 -4.78 14.59
N ILE A 170 5.03 -4.17 15.57
CA ILE A 170 3.59 -4.37 15.81
C ILE A 170 2.77 -3.93 14.59
N LYS A 171 3.14 -2.81 13.95
CA LYS A 171 2.46 -2.33 12.74
C LYS A 171 2.61 -3.30 11.58
N ASN A 172 3.79 -3.91 11.42
CA ASN A 172 4.04 -4.93 10.40
C ASN A 172 3.25 -6.22 10.70
N GLU A 173 3.27 -6.70 11.94
CA GLU A 173 2.47 -7.87 12.36
C GLU A 173 0.96 -7.63 12.17
N LEU A 174 0.48 -6.42 12.48
CA LEU A 174 -0.92 -6.05 12.26
C LEU A 174 -1.26 -6.06 10.77
N LYS A 175 -0.36 -5.55 9.92
CA LYS A 175 -0.54 -5.56 8.45
C LYS A 175 -0.59 -6.98 7.91
N GLU A 176 0.29 -7.87 8.34
CA GLU A 176 0.26 -9.29 7.98
C GLU A 176 -1.02 -9.98 8.44
N SER A 177 -1.47 -9.68 9.67
CA SER A 177 -2.72 -10.21 10.22
C SER A 177 -3.94 -9.73 9.42
N ILE A 178 -3.98 -8.47 9.01
CA ILE A 178 -5.03 -7.91 8.13
C ILE A 178 -5.01 -8.63 6.77
N GLN A 179 -3.84 -8.77 6.14
CA GLN A 179 -3.72 -9.49 4.86
C GLN A 179 -4.20 -10.95 4.96
N LYS A 180 -3.85 -11.64 6.04
CA LYS A 180 -4.32 -13.00 6.30
C LYS A 180 -5.82 -13.06 6.50
N LYS A 181 -6.40 -12.08 7.21
CA LYS A 181 -7.85 -11.97 7.39
C LYS A 181 -8.55 -11.75 6.05
N ASP A 182 -8.05 -10.86 5.21
CA ASP A 182 -8.63 -10.58 3.89
C ASP A 182 -8.57 -11.81 2.97
N TYR A 183 -7.47 -12.57 3.01
CA TYR A 183 -7.36 -13.85 2.31
C TYR A 183 -8.42 -14.86 2.78
N LEU A 184 -8.57 -15.04 4.10
CA LEU A 184 -9.57 -15.95 4.67
C LEU A 184 -11.00 -15.49 4.37
N LEU A 185 -11.24 -14.18 4.32
CA LEU A 185 -12.55 -13.62 3.96
C LEU A 185 -12.89 -13.96 2.50
N ASN A 186 -11.93 -13.78 1.58
CA ASN A 186 -12.09 -14.15 0.18
C ASN A 186 -12.32 -15.66 -0.01
N GLU A 187 -11.60 -16.49 0.74
CA GLU A 187 -11.80 -17.94 0.73
C GLU A 187 -13.20 -18.31 1.24
N LEU A 188 -13.68 -17.65 2.31
CA LEU A 188 -15.02 -17.84 2.82
C LEU A 188 -16.08 -17.41 1.80
N ASP A 189 -15.92 -16.26 1.14
CA ASP A 189 -16.83 -15.79 0.10
C ASP A 189 -16.90 -16.78 -1.08
N GLN A 190 -15.76 -17.38 -1.45
CA GLN A 190 -15.72 -18.42 -2.47
C GLN A 190 -16.48 -19.68 -2.03
N LYS A 191 -16.32 -20.09 -0.77
CA LYS A 191 -17.06 -21.23 -0.19
C LYS A 191 -18.55 -20.97 -0.10
N VAL A 192 -18.96 -19.73 0.22
CA VAL A 192 -20.37 -19.33 0.23
C VAL A 192 -20.96 -19.43 -1.19
N LYS A 193 -20.25 -18.96 -2.21
CA LYS A 193 -20.68 -19.12 -3.61
C LYS A 193 -20.81 -20.60 -4.01
N GLU A 194 -19.83 -21.43 -3.65
CA GLU A 194 -19.91 -22.88 -3.88
C GLU A 194 -21.15 -23.51 -3.21
N ILE A 195 -21.50 -23.07 -1.99
CA ILE A 195 -22.69 -23.54 -1.28
C ILE A 195 -23.97 -23.09 -2.00
N ASP A 196 -24.03 -21.84 -2.46
CA ASP A 196 -25.20 -21.33 -3.19
C ASP A 196 -25.38 -22.05 -4.53
N ASP A 197 -24.29 -22.32 -5.26
CA ASP A 197 -24.32 -23.14 -6.49
C ASP A 197 -24.80 -24.56 -6.20
N LEU A 198 -24.32 -25.18 -5.11
CA LEU A 198 -24.77 -26.51 -4.68
C LEU A 198 -26.26 -26.52 -4.28
N LYS A 199 -26.77 -25.45 -3.66
CA LYS A 199 -28.20 -25.31 -3.36
C LYS A 199 -29.03 -25.22 -4.63
N ILE A 200 -28.59 -24.45 -5.63
CA ILE A 200 -29.28 -24.39 -6.93
C ILE A 200 -29.35 -25.79 -7.54
N ILE A 201 -28.24 -26.53 -7.54
CA ILE A 201 -28.21 -27.92 -8.05
C ILE A 201 -29.15 -28.82 -7.23
N GLN A 202 -29.17 -28.65 -5.90
CA GLN A 202 -30.04 -29.42 -5.02
C GLN A 202 -31.52 -29.13 -5.31
N ASP A 203 -31.89 -27.87 -5.53
CA ASP A 203 -33.24 -27.45 -5.87
C ASP A 203 -33.65 -27.99 -7.25
N GLU A 204 -32.77 -27.92 -8.26
CA GLU A 204 -33.00 -28.55 -9.57
C GLU A 204 -33.19 -30.08 -9.46
N LEU A 205 -32.42 -30.73 -8.59
CA LEU A 205 -32.57 -32.16 -8.34
C LEU A 205 -33.89 -32.45 -7.65
N TYR A 206 -34.31 -31.66 -6.66
CA TYR A 206 -35.61 -31.80 -6.01
C TYR A 206 -36.76 -31.56 -6.97
N GLU A 207 -36.65 -30.59 -7.87
CA GLU A 207 -37.62 -30.34 -8.93
C GLU A 207 -37.72 -31.54 -9.87
N LYS A 208 -36.59 -32.06 -10.37
CA LYS A 208 -36.55 -33.30 -11.16
C LYS A 208 -37.12 -34.49 -10.40
N LEU A 209 -36.86 -34.60 -9.10
CA LEU A 209 -37.38 -35.66 -8.25
C LEU A 209 -38.90 -35.51 -8.07
N ALA A 210 -39.41 -34.28 -7.95
CA ALA A 210 -40.84 -33.99 -7.90
C ALA A 210 -41.52 -34.38 -9.23
N TYR A 211 -40.94 -34.01 -10.37
CA TYR A 211 -41.38 -34.46 -11.70
C TYR A 211 -41.42 -35.99 -11.84
N LEU A 212 -40.46 -36.68 -11.23
CA LEU A 212 -40.42 -38.16 -11.21
C LEU A 212 -41.33 -38.79 -10.16
N LYS A 213 -41.68 -38.06 -9.10
CA LYS A 213 -42.62 -38.50 -8.05
C LYS A 213 -44.07 -38.27 -8.41
N ASP A 214 -44.34 -37.49 -9.45
CA ASP A 214 -45.68 -37.30 -9.97
C ASP A 214 -46.18 -38.63 -10.54
N GLU A 215 -46.79 -39.43 -9.67
CA GLU A 215 -47.35 -40.74 -9.97
C GLU A 215 -48.36 -40.65 -11.10
N GLU A 216 -49.05 -39.52 -11.25
CA GLU A 216 -49.97 -39.29 -12.37
C GLU A 216 -49.24 -39.23 -13.71
N PHE A 217 -48.09 -38.55 -13.81
CA PHE A 217 -47.30 -38.52 -15.05
C PHE A 217 -46.71 -39.90 -15.36
N LEU A 218 -46.17 -40.60 -14.36
CA LEU A 218 -45.66 -41.96 -14.56
C LEU A 218 -46.78 -42.93 -14.94
N GLN A 219 -47.96 -42.83 -14.34
CA GLN A 219 -49.12 -43.64 -14.69
C GLN A 219 -49.67 -43.29 -16.08
N GLU A 220 -49.70 -42.02 -16.45
CA GLU A 220 -50.13 -41.57 -17.78
C GLU A 220 -49.15 -42.06 -18.85
N LYS A 221 -47.85 -41.92 -18.61
CA LYS A 221 -46.80 -42.42 -19.51
C LYS A 221 -46.87 -43.94 -19.65
N ASN A 222 -47.11 -44.65 -18.54
CA ASN A 222 -47.28 -46.10 -18.53
C ASN A 222 -48.59 -46.54 -19.22
N LYS A 223 -49.67 -45.76 -19.12
CA LYS A 223 -50.91 -45.96 -19.90
C LYS A 223 -50.67 -45.74 -21.40
N THR A 224 -49.92 -44.71 -21.81
CA THR A 224 -49.50 -44.55 -23.22
C THR A 224 -48.65 -45.71 -23.68
N PHE A 225 -47.67 -46.15 -22.90
CA PHE A 225 -46.85 -47.31 -23.27
C PHE A 225 -47.67 -48.60 -23.34
N GLN A 226 -48.66 -48.80 -22.45
CA GLN A 226 -49.58 -49.94 -22.53
C GLN A 226 -50.46 -49.88 -23.78
N LYS A 227 -50.91 -48.68 -24.16
CA LYS A 227 -51.69 -48.47 -25.39
C LYS A 227 -50.84 -48.67 -26.65
N GLU A 228 -49.62 -48.15 -26.67
CA GLU A 228 -48.66 -48.42 -27.74
C GLU A 228 -48.34 -49.91 -27.82
N LEU A 229 -48.19 -50.62 -26.69
CA LEU A 229 -48.04 -52.08 -26.66
C LEU A 229 -49.27 -52.82 -27.18
N SER A 230 -50.49 -52.35 -26.90
CA SER A 230 -51.72 -52.96 -27.44
C SER A 230 -51.84 -52.71 -28.93
N ASP A 231 -51.54 -51.50 -29.39
CA ASP A 231 -51.59 -51.11 -30.80
C ASP A 231 -50.52 -51.87 -31.60
N LEU A 232 -49.32 -52.02 -31.04
CA LEU A 232 -48.24 -52.81 -31.64
C LEU A 232 -48.60 -54.31 -31.67
N LYS A 233 -49.22 -54.85 -30.61
CA LYS A 233 -49.73 -56.23 -30.60
C LYS A 233 -50.82 -56.43 -31.65
N GLN A 234 -51.73 -55.47 -31.79
CA GLN A 234 -52.79 -55.51 -32.81
C GLN A 234 -52.19 -55.41 -34.22
N HIS A 235 -51.19 -54.56 -34.43
CA HIS A 235 -50.46 -54.48 -35.69
C HIS A 235 -49.73 -55.80 -36.01
N LEU A 236 -49.09 -56.44 -35.03
CA LEU A 236 -48.45 -57.74 -35.18
C LEU A 236 -49.46 -58.85 -35.49
N GLN A 237 -50.62 -58.82 -34.85
CA GLN A 237 -51.73 -59.73 -35.11
C GLN A 237 -52.27 -59.55 -36.54
N ASN A 238 -52.47 -58.30 -36.97
CA ASN A 238 -52.91 -57.98 -38.34
C ASN A 238 -51.87 -58.43 -39.37
N GLN A 239 -50.56 -58.23 -39.11
CA GLN A 239 -49.49 -58.74 -39.98
C GLN A 239 -49.46 -60.27 -40.02
N LYS A 240 -49.77 -60.94 -38.91
CA LYS A 240 -49.88 -62.40 -38.88
C LYS A 240 -51.07 -62.88 -39.73
N GLU A 241 -52.22 -62.21 -39.64
CA GLU A 241 -53.39 -62.51 -40.48
C GLU A 241 -53.14 -62.21 -41.97
N GLU A 242 -52.43 -61.13 -42.30
CA GLU A 242 -51.99 -60.87 -43.67
C GLU A 242 -51.01 -61.92 -44.17
N LYS A 243 -50.05 -62.32 -43.34
CA LYS A 243 -49.12 -63.39 -43.65
C LYS A 243 -49.86 -64.70 -43.91
N ASP A 244 -50.85 -65.04 -43.09
CA ASP A 244 -51.68 -66.24 -43.27
C ASP A 244 -52.53 -66.16 -44.55
N LYS A 245 -53.09 -64.99 -44.88
CA LYS A 245 -53.77 -64.76 -46.18
C LYS A 245 -52.82 -64.93 -47.37
N ILE A 246 -51.61 -64.38 -47.29
CA ILE A 246 -50.58 -64.55 -48.32
C ILE A 246 -50.19 -66.02 -48.43
N LEU A 247 -50.11 -66.76 -47.31
CA LEU A 247 -49.78 -68.18 -47.29
C LEU A 247 -50.87 -69.03 -47.96
N VAL A 248 -52.15 -68.69 -47.75
CA VAL A 248 -53.27 -69.30 -48.47
C VAL A 248 -53.18 -69.00 -49.97
N GLN A 249 -52.96 -67.74 -50.35
CA GLN A 249 -52.79 -67.36 -51.77
C GLN A 249 -51.57 -68.03 -52.42
N LEU A 250 -50.48 -68.21 -51.67
CA LEU A 250 -49.28 -68.90 -52.12
C LEU A 250 -49.57 -70.39 -52.32
N ASN A 251 -50.30 -71.03 -51.39
CA ASN A 251 -50.72 -72.42 -51.52
C ASN A 251 -51.67 -72.64 -52.71
N GLU A 252 -52.59 -71.71 -52.98
CA GLU A 252 -53.43 -71.73 -54.18
C GLU A 252 -52.58 -71.60 -55.46
N LYS A 253 -51.57 -70.73 -55.46
CA LYS A 253 -50.62 -70.61 -56.59
C LYS A 253 -49.78 -71.87 -56.76
N ILE A 254 -49.32 -72.49 -55.67
CA ILE A 254 -48.58 -73.77 -55.70
C ILE A 254 -49.47 -74.89 -56.26
N GLN A 255 -50.77 -74.92 -55.92
CA GLN A 255 -51.69 -75.88 -56.52
C GLN A 255 -51.89 -75.62 -58.02
N LYS A 256 -52.00 -74.35 -58.45
CA LYS A 256 -52.03 -74.00 -59.88
C LYS A 256 -50.75 -74.41 -60.61
N ILE A 257 -49.59 -74.28 -59.96
CA ILE A 257 -48.31 -74.75 -60.50
C ILE A 257 -48.30 -76.28 -60.63
N LYS A 258 -48.79 -77.03 -59.64
CA LYS A 258 -48.93 -78.49 -59.74
C LYS A 258 -49.85 -78.93 -60.89
N ILE A 259 -50.92 -78.19 -61.15
CA ILE A 259 -51.81 -78.46 -62.30
C ILE A 259 -51.06 -78.19 -63.61
N LEU A 260 -50.26 -77.12 -63.67
CA LEU A 260 -49.42 -76.81 -64.84
C LEU A 260 -48.28 -77.82 -65.05
N GLU A 261 -47.65 -78.31 -63.98
CA GLU A 261 -46.64 -79.39 -64.04
C GLU A 261 -47.24 -80.67 -64.63
N ASN A 262 -48.47 -81.02 -64.26
CA ASN A 262 -49.18 -82.19 -64.79
C ASN A 262 -49.59 -82.00 -66.28
N ILE A 263 -49.82 -80.76 -66.72
CA ILE A 263 -50.01 -80.42 -68.14
C ILE A 263 -48.67 -80.54 -68.90
N LEU A 264 -47.57 -80.12 -68.28
CA LEU A 264 -46.23 -80.16 -68.87
C LEU A 264 -45.71 -81.60 -69.00
N GLU A 265 -46.00 -82.47 -68.02
CA GLU A 265 -45.69 -83.90 -68.03
C GLU A 265 -46.48 -84.65 -69.11
N ASN A 266 -47.72 -84.23 -69.39
CA ASN A 266 -48.49 -84.74 -70.54
C ASN A 266 -48.01 -84.19 -71.89
N SER A 267 -47.45 -82.96 -71.93
CA SER A 267 -46.83 -82.43 -73.15
C SER A 267 -45.51 -83.13 -73.51
N ASN A 268 -44.74 -83.57 -72.51
CA ASN A 268 -43.50 -84.33 -72.71
C ASN A 268 -43.74 -85.73 -73.29
N LYS A 269 -44.91 -86.35 -73.05
CA LYS A 269 -45.31 -87.59 -73.75
C LYS A 269 -45.60 -87.37 -75.24
N SER A 270 -46.07 -86.19 -75.63
CA SER A 270 -46.34 -85.86 -77.04
C SER A 270 -45.08 -85.49 -77.84
N ILE A 271 -43.96 -85.19 -77.17
CA ILE A 271 -42.65 -84.88 -77.80
C ILE A 271 -41.89 -86.17 -78.15
N GLN A 272 -42.08 -87.26 -77.39
CA GLN A 272 -41.53 -88.59 -77.69
C GLN A 272 -42.10 -89.22 -78.97
N ASP A 273 -43.34 -88.87 -79.36
CA ASP A 273 -43.96 -89.37 -80.60
C ASP A 273 -43.42 -88.66 -81.86
N VAL A 274 -42.86 -87.44 -81.73
CA VAL A 274 -42.30 -86.65 -82.83
C VAL A 274 -40.88 -87.11 -83.23
N GLU A 275 -40.10 -87.66 -82.28
CA GLU A 275 -38.77 -88.23 -82.58
C GLU A 275 -38.84 -89.54 -83.41
N SER A 276 -39.96 -90.26 -83.36
CA SER A 276 -40.18 -91.47 -84.17
C SER A 276 -40.52 -91.18 -85.65
N LEU A 277 -40.93 -89.95 -85.97
CA LEU A 277 -41.26 -89.49 -87.33
C LEU A 277 -40.05 -88.91 -88.08
N ASN A 278 -39.05 -88.37 -87.36
CA ASN A 278 -37.84 -87.79 -87.96
C ASN A 278 -36.88 -88.85 -88.55
N LEU A 279 -36.94 -90.11 -88.09
CA LEU A 279 -36.17 -91.22 -88.66
C LEU A 279 -36.73 -91.75 -90.01
N LYS A 280 -38.00 -91.45 -90.34
CA LYS A 280 -38.62 -91.81 -91.63
C LYS A 280 -38.46 -90.75 -92.72
N ILE A 281 -38.09 -89.52 -92.36
CA ILE A 281 -37.86 -88.41 -93.30
C ILE A 281 -36.45 -88.49 -93.91
N ASN A 282 -35.44 -88.87 -93.13
CA ASN A 282 -34.06 -89.03 -93.63
C ASN A 282 -33.87 -90.21 -94.61
N GLN A 283 -34.77 -91.19 -94.64
CA GLN A 283 -34.72 -92.29 -95.62
C GLN A 283 -35.40 -91.95 -96.95
N LYS A 284 -36.18 -90.86 -97.02
CA LYS A 284 -36.80 -90.38 -98.28
C LYS A 284 -35.99 -89.28 -98.97
N GLU A 285 -35.08 -88.61 -98.26
CA GLU A 285 -34.16 -87.62 -98.85
C GLU A 285 -33.06 -88.26 -99.73
N ASP A 286 -32.66 -89.51 -99.46
CA ASP A 286 -31.70 -90.24 -100.31
C ASP A 286 -32.34 -90.71 -101.64
N PHE A 287 -33.67 -90.93 -101.66
CA PHE A 287 -34.41 -91.29 -102.88
C PHE A 287 -34.69 -90.08 -103.80
N ILE A 288 -34.66 -88.86 -103.26
CA ILE A 288 -34.87 -87.61 -104.00
C ILE A 288 -33.58 -87.18 -104.71
N LYS A 289 -32.41 -87.39 -104.10
CA LYS A 289 -31.09 -87.15 -104.75
C LYS A 289 -30.79 -88.10 -105.92
N GLU A 290 -31.34 -89.31 -105.91
CA GLU A 290 -31.22 -90.26 -107.02
C GLU A 290 -32.17 -89.92 -108.20
N LEU A 291 -33.28 -89.20 -107.93
CA LEU A 291 -34.21 -88.71 -108.95
C LEU A 291 -33.83 -87.34 -109.54
N GLU A 292 -33.10 -86.49 -108.81
CA GLU A 292 -32.49 -85.26 -109.35
C GLU A 292 -31.39 -85.56 -110.39
N LEU A 293 -30.75 -86.74 -110.31
CA LEU A 293 -29.86 -87.29 -111.34
C LEU A 293 -30.58 -87.80 -112.60
N LYS A 294 -31.92 -87.83 -112.61
CA LYS A 294 -32.72 -88.18 -113.79
C LYS A 294 -32.84 -87.04 -114.81
N LEU A 295 -32.47 -85.81 -114.48
CA LEU A 295 -33.04 -84.64 -115.16
C LEU A 295 -32.06 -83.75 -115.94
N GLN A 296 -30.76 -84.11 -115.99
CA GLN A 296 -29.76 -83.40 -116.81
C GLN A 296 -29.54 -83.98 -118.22
N SER A 297 -30.04 -85.18 -118.54
CA SER A 297 -29.83 -85.81 -119.87
C SER A 297 -31.05 -85.75 -120.81
N PHE A 298 -32.16 -85.13 -120.40
CA PHE A 298 -33.35 -84.98 -121.24
C PHE A 298 -33.85 -83.53 -121.39
N SER A 299 -33.01 -82.53 -121.05
CA SER A 299 -33.17 -81.15 -121.55
C SER A 299 -32.70 -81.06 -123.01
N LYS A 300 -33.47 -81.71 -123.89
CA LYS A 300 -33.39 -81.51 -125.33
C LYS A 300 -34.78 -81.73 -125.92
N ASP A 301 -35.54 -80.66 -125.90
CA ASP A 301 -36.31 -80.17 -127.05
C ASP A 301 -36.96 -81.26 -127.91
N ILE A 302 -38.19 -81.62 -127.52
CA ILE A 302 -39.25 -81.77 -128.51
C ILE A 302 -40.01 -80.44 -128.51
N GLU A 303 -39.74 -79.70 -129.58
CA GLU A 303 -40.65 -78.78 -130.25
C GLU A 303 -42.12 -79.20 -130.15
N GLU A 304 -42.99 -78.18 -130.12
CA GLU A 304 -44.45 -78.30 -130.32
C GLU A 304 -45.19 -78.88 -129.12
N VAL A 305 -46.06 -78.17 -128.40
CA VAL A 305 -46.99 -77.12 -128.80
C VAL A 305 -47.28 -76.35 -127.50
N ASP A 306 -46.70 -75.17 -127.30
CA ASP A 306 -47.26 -73.91 -127.78
C ASP A 306 -48.79 -73.87 -127.88
N ILE A 307 -49.43 -74.16 -126.73
CA ILE A 307 -50.51 -73.31 -126.21
C ILE A 307 -49.86 -72.28 -125.27
N LEU A 308 -48.95 -71.54 -125.91
CA LEU A 308 -48.78 -70.11 -125.82
C LEU A 308 -50.13 -69.46 -126.16
N ASN A 309 -50.29 -68.22 -125.73
CA ASN A 309 -51.40 -67.34 -126.07
C ASN A 309 -52.67 -67.56 -125.25
N GLN A 310 -52.70 -66.92 -124.10
CA GLN A 310 -53.24 -65.56 -124.00
C GLN A 310 -53.11 -65.11 -122.54
N LYS A 311 -52.16 -64.27 -122.08
CA LYS A 311 -51.19 -63.38 -122.73
C LYS A 311 -51.72 -62.54 -123.88
N LEU A 312 -52.48 -61.52 -123.52
CA LEU A 312 -52.40 -60.19 -124.15
C LEU A 312 -52.44 -59.20 -122.98
N LYS A 313 -51.29 -58.66 -122.60
CA LYS A 313 -50.63 -57.52 -123.25
C LYS A 313 -51.24 -56.22 -122.79
N GLU A 314 -50.32 -55.38 -122.37
CA GLU A 314 -50.29 -53.98 -122.73
C GLU A 314 -51.29 -53.08 -122.01
N LYS A 315 -50.66 -52.25 -121.17
CA LYS A 315 -50.88 -50.80 -121.08
C LYS A 315 -52.03 -50.40 -120.15
N GLU A 316 -51.92 -49.36 -119.33
CA GLU A 316 -50.95 -48.29 -119.26
C GLU A 316 -51.15 -47.62 -117.89
N THR A 317 -50.03 -47.49 -117.15
CA THR A 317 -49.63 -46.31 -116.37
C THR A 317 -50.55 -45.68 -115.31
N PHE A 318 -49.86 -45.28 -114.22
CA PHE A 318 -49.99 -44.05 -113.43
C PHE A 318 -50.47 -44.23 -111.97
N ILE A 319 -49.69 -43.99 -110.91
CA ILE A 319 -48.26 -43.67 -110.73
C ILE A 319 -47.96 -43.75 -109.20
N LEU A 320 -46.78 -44.30 -108.83
CA LEU A 320 -45.86 -43.98 -107.70
C LEU A 320 -46.37 -43.99 -106.22
N GLU A 321 -45.67 -44.48 -105.20
CA GLU A 321 -44.29 -45.01 -105.08
C GLU A 321 -44.07 -45.68 -103.70
N LEU A 322 -43.40 -46.85 -103.73
CA LEU A 322 -42.22 -47.30 -102.96
C LEU A 322 -42.20 -47.23 -101.41
N GLN A 323 -42.07 -48.38 -100.71
CA GLN A 323 -40.81 -49.08 -100.30
C GLN A 323 -40.44 -48.79 -98.83
N ASN A 324 -39.69 -49.59 -98.05
CA ASN A 324 -39.26 -51.00 -98.02
C ASN A 324 -38.53 -51.19 -96.66
N LYS A 325 -38.53 -52.44 -96.17
CA LYS A 325 -37.42 -53.21 -95.55
C LYS A 325 -36.72 -52.85 -94.21
N ASP A 326 -36.56 -53.96 -93.47
CA ASP A 326 -35.36 -54.57 -92.85
C ASP A 326 -34.64 -54.00 -91.60
N GLN A 327 -34.55 -54.91 -90.62
CA GLN A 327 -33.38 -55.36 -89.83
C GLN A 327 -32.53 -54.43 -88.93
N SER A 328 -32.54 -54.82 -87.64
CA SER A 328 -31.42 -55.08 -86.70
C SER A 328 -30.35 -54.01 -86.35
N SER A 329 -30.06 -54.02 -85.03
CA SER A 329 -28.76 -53.82 -84.36
C SER A 329 -28.44 -52.48 -83.67
N ASN A 330 -28.00 -52.66 -82.41
CA ASN A 330 -26.95 -51.99 -81.64
C ASN A 330 -26.89 -50.47 -81.41
N LYS A 331 -26.75 -50.17 -80.10
CA LYS A 331 -25.90 -49.16 -79.43
C LYS A 331 -26.12 -47.67 -79.74
N SER A 332 -26.42 -46.97 -78.63
CA SER A 332 -25.74 -45.74 -78.16
C SER A 332 -25.61 -44.57 -79.13
N SER A 333 -26.34 -43.48 -78.90
CA SER A 333 -25.83 -42.33 -78.11
C SER A 333 -26.93 -41.27 -78.01
N GLU A 334 -26.84 -40.48 -76.94
CA GLU A 334 -27.40 -39.13 -76.82
C GLU A 334 -27.07 -38.32 -78.09
N ASP A 335 -28.00 -37.51 -78.62
CA ASP A 335 -28.17 -36.12 -78.21
C ASP A 335 -29.07 -35.30 -79.17
N ILE A 336 -29.80 -34.36 -78.55
CA ILE A 336 -30.08 -33.00 -79.05
C ILE A 336 -31.21 -32.74 -80.10
N GLN A 337 -32.12 -31.85 -79.66
CA GLN A 337 -32.92 -30.86 -80.41
C GLN A 337 -34.24 -31.25 -81.09
N LYS A 338 -35.30 -31.24 -80.28
CA LYS A 338 -36.42 -30.26 -80.33
C LYS A 338 -37.03 -30.18 -78.91
N LEU A 339 -36.68 -29.33 -77.94
CA LEU A 339 -35.99 -28.04 -77.81
C LEU A 339 -36.70 -26.78 -78.32
N ASN A 340 -38.03 -26.61 -78.12
CA ASN A 340 -38.58 -25.25 -78.19
C ASN A 340 -39.81 -24.86 -77.36
N GLU A 341 -40.22 -25.63 -76.35
CA GLU A 341 -41.27 -25.18 -75.40
C GLU A 341 -40.87 -25.30 -73.92
N ASN A 342 -39.64 -25.77 -73.64
CA ASN A 342 -39.16 -26.01 -72.26
C ASN A 342 -38.19 -24.95 -71.71
N LEU A 343 -38.05 -23.80 -72.40
CA LEU A 343 -37.01 -22.81 -72.05
C LEU A 343 -37.46 -21.73 -71.05
N ASN A 344 -38.76 -21.46 -70.90
CA ASN A 344 -39.24 -20.48 -69.90
C ASN A 344 -39.53 -21.06 -68.50
N GLN A 345 -39.61 -22.40 -68.37
CA GLN A 345 -39.74 -23.05 -67.05
C GLN A 345 -38.39 -23.42 -66.44
N LYS A 346 -37.32 -23.54 -67.24
CA LYS A 346 -35.97 -23.84 -66.74
C LYS A 346 -35.24 -22.63 -66.16
N ASP A 347 -35.47 -21.41 -66.62
CA ASP A 347 -34.84 -20.23 -66.01
C ASP A 347 -35.35 -19.94 -64.59
N ASN A 348 -36.63 -20.19 -64.32
CA ASN A 348 -37.18 -20.10 -62.97
C ASN A 348 -36.76 -21.28 -62.07
N PHE A 349 -36.52 -22.46 -62.66
CA PHE A 349 -36.00 -23.61 -61.90
C PHE A 349 -34.51 -23.48 -61.60
N ILE A 350 -33.70 -22.92 -62.52
CA ILE A 350 -32.28 -22.62 -62.32
C ILE A 350 -32.09 -21.49 -61.32
N LYS A 351 -32.91 -20.43 -61.34
CA LYS A 351 -32.90 -19.42 -60.28
C LYS A 351 -33.27 -19.99 -58.91
N ASN A 352 -34.27 -20.86 -58.83
CA ASN A 352 -34.64 -21.52 -57.57
C ASN A 352 -33.58 -22.54 -57.09
N LEU A 353 -32.91 -23.23 -58.02
CA LEU A 353 -31.81 -24.13 -57.70
C LEU A 353 -30.54 -23.39 -57.32
N GLN A 354 -30.22 -22.24 -57.92
CA GLN A 354 -29.10 -21.39 -57.50
C GLN A 354 -29.33 -20.78 -56.12
N LEU A 355 -30.57 -20.38 -55.80
CA LEU A 355 -30.94 -19.91 -54.45
C LEU A 355 -30.87 -21.05 -53.42
N LYS A 356 -31.29 -22.27 -53.80
CA LYS A 356 -31.11 -23.45 -52.96
C LYS A 356 -29.64 -23.87 -52.83
N LEU A 357 -28.84 -23.75 -53.88
CA LEU A 357 -27.40 -24.03 -53.87
C LEU A 357 -26.63 -23.03 -53.01
N GLN A 358 -26.91 -21.73 -53.13
CA GLN A 358 -26.34 -20.72 -52.24
C GLN A 358 -26.73 -20.93 -50.78
N ASN A 359 -27.99 -21.31 -50.51
CA ASN A 359 -28.42 -21.63 -49.15
C ASN A 359 -27.79 -22.93 -48.63
N THR A 360 -27.59 -23.94 -49.48
CA THR A 360 -26.87 -25.16 -49.07
C THR A 360 -25.38 -24.93 -48.93
N GLU A 361 -24.74 -24.11 -49.75
CA GLU A 361 -23.32 -23.72 -49.60
C GLU A 361 -23.11 -22.91 -48.33
N LYS A 362 -24.05 -22.01 -48.00
CA LYS A 362 -24.02 -21.27 -46.73
C LYS A 362 -24.22 -22.20 -45.53
N ASN A 363 -25.13 -23.17 -45.63
CA ASN A 363 -25.32 -24.18 -44.59
C ASN A 363 -24.13 -25.17 -44.50
N ILE A 364 -23.43 -25.45 -45.61
CA ILE A 364 -22.21 -26.28 -45.63
C ILE A 364 -21.04 -25.50 -45.00
N GLN A 365 -20.89 -24.21 -45.27
CA GLN A 365 -19.91 -23.36 -44.58
C GLN A 365 -20.21 -23.21 -43.08
N GLU A 366 -21.49 -23.13 -42.70
CA GLU A 366 -21.90 -23.16 -41.29
C GLU A 366 -21.66 -24.54 -40.66
N MET A 367 -21.85 -25.64 -41.42
CA MET A 367 -21.47 -27.00 -40.99
C MET A 367 -19.96 -27.18 -40.87
N ASP A 368 -19.14 -26.63 -41.76
CA ASP A 368 -17.68 -26.72 -41.70
C ASP A 368 -17.11 -25.92 -40.52
N THR A 369 -17.68 -24.73 -40.24
CA THR A 369 -17.34 -23.96 -39.03
C THR A 369 -17.86 -24.61 -37.75
N LEU A 370 -18.98 -25.35 -37.81
CA LEU A 370 -19.45 -26.18 -36.70
C LEU A 370 -18.57 -27.42 -36.51
N ASN A 371 -18.12 -28.06 -37.59
CA ASN A 371 -17.20 -29.20 -37.57
C ASN A 371 -15.82 -28.81 -37.06
N GLU A 372 -15.29 -27.64 -37.41
CA GLU A 372 -14.06 -27.11 -36.79
C GLU A 372 -14.23 -26.86 -35.29
N LYS A 373 -15.41 -26.38 -34.86
CA LYS A 373 -15.73 -26.21 -33.42
C LYS A 373 -15.89 -27.55 -32.71
N VAL A 374 -16.48 -28.54 -33.37
CA VAL A 374 -16.62 -29.92 -32.86
C VAL A 374 -15.25 -30.59 -32.79
N LEU A 375 -14.37 -30.46 -33.79
CA LEU A 375 -12.99 -30.97 -33.73
C LEU A 375 -12.18 -30.30 -32.61
N LYS A 376 -12.35 -28.99 -32.40
CA LYS A 376 -11.75 -28.28 -31.26
C LYS A 376 -12.32 -28.75 -29.93
N GLN A 377 -13.63 -29.00 -29.83
CA GLN A 377 -14.26 -29.59 -28.65
C GLN A 377 -13.85 -31.04 -28.40
N GLU A 378 -13.71 -31.87 -29.45
CA GLU A 378 -13.26 -33.25 -29.35
C GLU A 378 -11.80 -33.31 -28.91
N SER A 379 -10.93 -32.44 -29.43
CA SER A 379 -9.54 -32.33 -28.93
C SER A 379 -9.46 -31.84 -27.48
N LEU A 380 -10.42 -31.03 -27.01
CA LEU A 380 -10.56 -30.61 -25.61
C LEU A 380 -11.13 -31.75 -24.74
N ILE A 381 -12.09 -32.53 -25.25
CA ILE A 381 -12.65 -33.71 -24.59
C ILE A 381 -11.60 -34.83 -24.49
N GLU A 382 -10.74 -34.97 -25.48
CA GLU A 382 -9.65 -35.96 -25.49
C GLU A 382 -8.52 -35.57 -24.52
N LYS A 383 -8.18 -34.27 -24.42
CA LYS A 383 -7.32 -33.73 -23.34
C LYS A 383 -7.97 -33.85 -21.95
N LEU A 384 -9.30 -33.85 -21.85
CA LEU A 384 -10.05 -34.08 -20.60
C LEU A 384 -10.31 -35.58 -20.29
N LYS A 385 -10.02 -36.50 -21.21
CA LYS A 385 -10.12 -37.95 -20.99
C LYS A 385 -8.83 -38.57 -20.45
N GLN A 386 -7.66 -37.96 -20.67
CA GLN A 386 -6.40 -38.44 -20.08
C GLN A 386 -6.38 -38.46 -18.53
N PRO A 387 -7.06 -37.56 -17.77
CA PRO A 387 -7.16 -37.67 -16.32
C PRO A 387 -8.27 -38.59 -15.79
N ARG A 388 -9.12 -39.19 -16.66
CA ARG A 388 -10.23 -40.06 -16.21
C ARG A 388 -9.82 -41.52 -16.05
N ALA A 389 -8.84 -42.01 -16.81
CA ALA A 389 -8.29 -43.36 -16.60
C ALA A 389 -7.54 -43.49 -15.25
N GLU A 390 -6.96 -42.42 -14.72
CA GLU A 390 -6.30 -42.41 -13.40
C GLU A 390 -7.29 -42.27 -12.22
N LYS A 391 -8.51 -41.78 -12.45
CA LYS A 391 -9.53 -41.62 -11.41
C LYS A 391 -10.41 -42.86 -11.22
N GLU A 392 -10.58 -43.70 -12.24
CA GLU A 392 -11.34 -44.95 -12.11
C GLU A 392 -10.52 -46.09 -11.49
N ALA A 393 -9.19 -46.11 -11.68
CA ALA A 393 -8.29 -47.01 -10.95
C ALA A 393 -8.24 -46.73 -9.43
N LYS A 394 -8.60 -45.52 -8.98
CA LYS A 394 -8.70 -45.15 -7.55
C LYS A 394 -10.09 -45.36 -6.94
N LYS A 395 -11.12 -45.66 -7.74
CA LYS A 395 -12.48 -45.96 -7.25
C LYS A 395 -12.69 -47.45 -6.98
N ALA A 396 -11.93 -48.34 -7.61
CA ALA A 396 -11.94 -49.78 -7.31
C ALA A 396 -11.20 -50.16 -6.01
N SER A 397 -10.53 -49.22 -5.34
CA SER A 397 -9.88 -49.44 -4.04
C SER A 397 -10.69 -48.96 -2.83
N PHE A 398 -11.94 -48.51 -3.02
CA PHE A 398 -12.76 -47.89 -1.98
C PHE A 398 -13.84 -48.79 -1.36
N GLU A 399 -13.94 -50.06 -1.74
CA GLU A 399 -14.88 -51.02 -1.12
C GLU A 399 -14.31 -51.81 0.07
N ASN A 400 -13.08 -51.51 0.53
CA ASN A 400 -12.46 -52.16 1.68
C ASN A 400 -11.89 -51.17 2.71
N ILE A 401 -12.63 -50.12 3.06
CA ILE A 401 -12.29 -49.25 4.19
C ILE A 401 -13.20 -49.61 5.36
N THR A 402 -12.65 -50.41 6.27
CA THR A 402 -13.24 -50.75 7.57
C THR A 402 -13.58 -49.50 8.38
N ASP A 403 -14.70 -49.57 9.11
CA ASP A 403 -15.25 -48.52 10.00
C ASP A 403 -14.23 -47.91 10.98
N GLU A 404 -13.12 -48.60 11.25
CA GLU A 404 -12.04 -48.17 12.14
C GLU A 404 -11.26 -46.94 11.62
N LYS A 405 -11.15 -46.76 10.30
CA LYS A 405 -10.47 -45.57 9.72
C LYS A 405 -11.33 -44.31 9.80
N LEU A 406 -12.64 -44.44 9.59
CA LEU A 406 -13.60 -43.35 9.76
C LEU A 406 -13.67 -42.92 11.24
N LEU A 407 -13.65 -43.88 12.17
CA LEU A 407 -13.65 -43.57 13.60
C LEU A 407 -12.39 -42.77 14.01
N LYS A 408 -11.20 -43.16 13.53
CA LYS A 408 -9.94 -42.43 13.77
C LYS A 408 -9.94 -41.02 13.17
N GLU A 409 -10.60 -40.84 12.02
CA GLU A 409 -10.73 -39.51 11.39
C GLU A 409 -11.68 -38.60 12.18
N TYR A 410 -12.79 -39.12 12.69
CA TYR A 410 -13.69 -38.39 13.58
C TYR A 410 -13.03 -38.08 14.94
N GLU A 411 -12.27 -39.00 15.53
CA GLU A 411 -11.51 -38.73 16.76
C GLU A 411 -10.45 -37.63 16.55
N ASN A 412 -9.80 -37.60 15.38
CA ASN A 412 -8.85 -36.53 15.05
C ASN A 412 -9.56 -35.18 14.88
N LYS A 413 -10.69 -35.11 14.17
CA LYS A 413 -11.49 -33.88 14.07
C LYS A 413 -11.99 -33.41 15.43
N LEU A 414 -12.36 -34.32 16.33
CA LEU A 414 -12.83 -33.98 17.67
C LEU A 414 -11.69 -33.46 18.56
N LYS A 415 -10.46 -33.98 18.39
CA LYS A 415 -9.25 -33.42 19.02
C LYS A 415 -8.91 -32.04 18.48
N GLU A 416 -9.09 -31.81 17.18
CA GLU A 416 -8.91 -30.49 16.57
C GLU A 416 -9.94 -29.47 17.09
N PHE A 417 -11.21 -29.86 17.22
CA PHE A 417 -12.23 -29.01 17.83
C PHE A 417 -11.91 -28.64 19.29
N LYS A 418 -11.44 -29.60 20.10
CA LYS A 418 -10.99 -29.31 21.47
C LYS A 418 -9.80 -28.35 21.52
N LYS A 419 -8.87 -28.45 20.57
CA LYS A 419 -7.77 -27.47 20.44
C LYS A 419 -8.32 -26.09 20.08
N LEU A 420 -9.28 -26.03 19.17
CA LEU A 420 -9.91 -24.79 18.73
C LEU A 420 -10.67 -24.10 19.88
N ASP A 421 -11.42 -24.85 20.69
CA ASP A 421 -12.09 -24.35 21.90
C ASP A 421 -11.07 -23.80 22.91
N SER A 422 -9.94 -24.48 23.09
CA SER A 422 -8.88 -24.01 23.99
C SER A 422 -8.26 -22.69 23.51
N LEU A 423 -8.03 -22.56 22.20
CA LEU A 423 -7.55 -21.34 21.55
C LEU A 423 -8.57 -20.20 21.68
N TYR A 424 -9.85 -20.51 21.51
CA TYR A 424 -10.93 -19.54 21.68
C TYR A 424 -11.03 -19.04 23.14
N SER A 425 -10.88 -19.94 24.12
CA SER A 425 -10.82 -19.56 25.53
C SER A 425 -9.62 -18.67 25.82
N GLN A 426 -8.43 -19.03 25.33
CA GLN A 426 -7.22 -18.21 25.47
C GLN A 426 -7.39 -16.83 24.84
N LEU A 427 -7.98 -16.75 23.64
CA LEU A 427 -8.23 -15.49 22.97
C LEU A 427 -9.22 -14.63 23.78
N LYS A 428 -10.27 -15.24 24.32
CA LYS A 428 -11.26 -14.57 25.17
C LYS A 428 -10.62 -14.01 26.44
N ASP A 429 -9.73 -14.76 27.07
CA ASP A 429 -8.99 -14.31 28.26
C ASP A 429 -8.02 -13.17 27.91
N GLN A 430 -7.30 -13.27 26.79
CA GLN A 430 -6.47 -12.16 26.29
C GLN A 430 -7.27 -10.88 26.00
N PHE A 431 -8.49 -11.01 25.46
CA PHE A 431 -9.36 -9.85 25.26
C PHE A 431 -9.81 -9.22 26.57
N LYS A 432 -10.13 -10.03 27.59
CA LYS A 432 -10.47 -9.53 28.93
C LYS A 432 -9.28 -8.83 29.57
N ASP A 433 -8.10 -9.41 29.51
CA ASP A 433 -6.88 -8.82 30.07
C ASP A 433 -6.54 -7.51 29.36
N LYS A 434 -6.62 -7.48 28.02
CA LYS A 434 -6.42 -6.23 27.25
C LYS A 434 -7.48 -5.18 27.56
N GLN A 435 -8.75 -5.56 27.75
CA GLN A 435 -9.79 -4.62 28.17
C GLN A 435 -9.51 -4.05 29.57
N LEU A 436 -9.05 -4.89 30.50
CA LEU A 436 -8.67 -4.47 31.85
C LEU A 436 -7.49 -3.48 31.80
N VAL A 437 -6.43 -3.82 31.05
CA VAL A 437 -5.27 -2.94 30.85
C VAL A 437 -5.71 -1.62 30.22
N LEU A 438 -6.52 -1.65 29.16
CA LEU A 438 -7.05 -0.45 28.51
C LEU A 438 -7.86 0.42 29.48
N HIS A 439 -8.65 -0.19 30.35
CA HIS A 439 -9.42 0.53 31.37
C HIS A 439 -8.49 1.21 32.40
N ASN A 440 -7.49 0.50 32.90
CA ASN A 440 -6.49 1.04 33.81
C ASN A 440 -5.68 2.18 33.16
N THR A 441 -5.24 2.01 31.91
CA THR A 441 -4.52 3.05 31.17
C THR A 441 -5.40 4.28 30.93
N ARG A 442 -6.69 4.10 30.66
CA ARG A 442 -7.64 5.23 30.57
C ARG A 442 -7.76 5.95 31.91
N GLN A 443 -7.86 5.22 33.01
CA GLN A 443 -7.94 5.80 34.35
C GLN A 443 -6.67 6.57 34.72
N GLU A 444 -5.49 6.02 34.42
CA GLU A 444 -4.20 6.69 34.60
C GLU A 444 -4.09 7.94 33.73
N LEU A 445 -4.49 7.87 32.45
CA LEU A 445 -4.52 9.02 31.55
C LEU A 445 -5.44 10.12 32.08
N PHE A 446 -6.61 9.76 32.59
CA PHE A 446 -7.51 10.73 33.23
C PHE A 446 -6.87 11.37 34.46
N SER A 447 -6.24 10.59 35.34
CA SER A 447 -5.57 11.11 36.54
C SER A 447 -4.38 12.01 36.18
N VAL A 448 -3.57 11.63 35.20
CA VAL A 448 -2.45 12.46 34.70
C VAL A 448 -2.98 13.75 34.09
N ASN A 449 -4.04 13.68 33.28
CA ASN A 449 -4.64 14.87 32.68
C ASN A 449 -5.22 15.82 33.75
N GLU A 450 -5.86 15.27 34.78
CA GLU A 450 -6.37 16.05 35.91
C GLU A 450 -5.23 16.75 36.68
N LYS A 451 -4.13 16.04 36.95
CA LYS A 451 -2.91 16.64 37.54
C LYS A 451 -2.31 17.72 36.65
N LEU A 452 -2.26 17.50 35.34
CA LEU A 452 -1.73 18.47 34.38
C LEU A 452 -2.61 19.73 34.36
N THR A 453 -3.92 19.56 34.43
CA THR A 453 -4.90 20.65 34.51
C THR A 453 -4.76 21.41 35.83
N ALA A 454 -4.53 20.72 36.95
CA ALA A 454 -4.27 21.35 38.25
C ALA A 454 -2.97 22.18 38.20
N ILE A 455 -1.87 21.62 37.69
CA ILE A 455 -0.60 22.37 37.53
C ILE A 455 -0.77 23.58 36.61
N GLN A 456 -1.58 23.48 35.54
CA GLN A 456 -1.86 24.63 34.68
C GLN A 456 -2.69 25.71 35.39
N ARG A 457 -3.63 25.33 36.25
CA ARG A 457 -4.37 26.28 37.09
C ARG A 457 -3.46 26.95 38.11
N ASP A 458 -2.64 26.17 38.82
CA ASP A 458 -1.70 26.69 39.82
C ASP A 458 -0.70 27.65 39.18
N LYS A 459 -0.14 27.29 38.01
CA LYS A 459 0.73 28.22 37.25
C LYS A 459 0.00 29.53 36.90
N ASN A 460 -1.26 29.45 36.47
CA ASN A 460 -2.02 30.64 36.09
C ASN A 460 -2.46 31.48 37.30
N ASP A 461 -2.66 30.88 38.47
CA ASP A 461 -2.96 31.60 39.70
C ASP A 461 -1.69 32.18 40.35
N ASP A 462 -0.52 31.55 40.22
CA ASP A 462 0.78 32.12 40.59
C ASP A 462 1.07 33.43 39.82
N PHE A 463 0.52 33.59 38.60
CA PHE A 463 0.62 34.86 37.87
C PHE A 463 -0.22 36.01 38.46
N LYS A 464 -1.24 35.73 39.29
CA LYS A 464 -2.04 36.81 39.92
C LYS A 464 -1.28 37.47 41.05
N ASP A 465 -0.49 36.71 41.81
CA ASP A 465 0.25 37.18 42.98
C ASP A 465 1.60 37.84 42.66
N LEU A 466 2.03 37.81 41.39
CA LEU A 466 3.21 38.53 40.94
C LEU A 466 3.02 40.05 41.04
N SER A 467 4.05 40.72 41.56
CA SER A 467 4.17 42.18 41.58
C SER A 467 4.11 42.74 40.15
N ASP A 468 3.59 43.96 39.96
CA ASP A 468 3.50 44.59 38.64
C ASP A 468 4.86 44.66 37.92
N ASN A 469 5.95 44.78 38.68
CA ASN A 469 7.31 44.74 38.14
C ASN A 469 7.71 43.35 37.63
N GLU A 470 7.26 42.28 38.28
CA GLU A 470 7.54 40.90 37.86
C GLU A 470 6.71 40.54 36.63
N LYS A 471 5.47 41.02 36.55
CA LYS A 471 4.62 40.91 35.35
C LYS A 471 5.24 41.65 34.15
N ALA A 472 5.81 42.84 34.37
CA ALA A 472 6.54 43.58 33.34
C ALA A 472 7.80 42.81 32.87
N LEU A 473 8.58 42.28 33.81
CA LEU A 473 9.77 41.46 33.51
C LEU A 473 9.43 40.19 32.73
N LEU A 474 8.35 39.49 33.09
CA LEU A 474 7.88 38.32 32.35
C LEU A 474 7.45 38.66 30.93
N LYS A 475 6.77 39.79 30.75
CA LYS A 475 6.40 40.28 29.41
C LYS A 475 7.62 40.60 28.56
N ASP A 476 8.64 41.23 29.15
CA ASP A 476 9.91 41.50 28.47
C ASP A 476 10.65 40.19 28.14
N LEU A 477 10.59 39.20 29.03
CA LEU A 477 11.20 37.88 28.83
C LEU A 477 10.52 37.10 27.71
N ASP A 478 9.18 37.13 27.63
CA ASP A 478 8.41 36.56 26.53
C ASP A 478 8.72 37.26 25.19
N LEU A 479 8.90 38.58 25.22
CA LEU A 479 9.27 39.37 24.04
C LEU A 479 10.67 38.96 23.55
N ILE A 480 11.66 38.88 24.44
CA ILE A 480 13.01 38.39 24.13
C ILE A 480 12.98 36.94 23.63
N ALA A 481 12.16 36.07 24.23
CA ALA A 481 12.02 34.68 23.78
C ALA A 481 11.43 34.58 22.36
N SER A 482 10.48 35.45 22.03
CA SER A 482 9.93 35.55 20.66
C SER A 482 10.96 36.06 19.65
N GLU A 483 11.77 37.06 20.02
CA GLU A 483 12.86 37.58 19.19
C GLU A 483 13.94 36.50 18.96
N LEU A 484 14.31 35.75 20.00
CA LEU A 484 15.24 34.62 19.89
C LEU A 484 14.74 33.55 18.93
N LYS A 485 13.42 33.28 18.93
CA LYS A 485 12.82 32.33 17.99
C LYS A 485 12.95 32.83 16.54
N ILE A 486 12.67 34.10 16.29
CA ILE A 486 12.82 34.73 14.97
C ILE A 486 14.28 34.63 14.51
N PHE A 487 15.25 34.99 15.35
CA PHE A 487 16.67 34.88 15.01
C PHE A 487 17.12 33.44 14.75
N LYS A 488 16.54 32.46 15.44
CA LYS A 488 16.83 31.05 15.20
C LYS A 488 16.31 30.59 13.83
N GLU A 489 15.09 30.98 13.47
CA GLU A 489 14.52 30.72 12.15
C GLU A 489 15.32 31.41 11.04
N GLU A 490 15.74 32.66 11.24
CA GLU A 490 16.60 33.40 10.31
C GLU A 490 17.96 32.72 10.11
N ASN A 491 18.61 32.30 11.19
CA ASN A 491 19.86 31.55 11.11
C ASN A 491 19.69 30.22 10.36
N GLN A 492 18.58 29.52 10.58
CA GLN A 492 18.30 28.27 9.87
C GLN A 492 18.08 28.52 8.37
N ASN A 493 17.38 29.61 8.00
CA ASN A 493 17.22 30.03 6.61
C ASN A 493 18.57 30.38 5.96
N LEU A 494 19.44 31.11 6.66
CA LEU A 494 20.78 31.43 6.19
C LEU A 494 21.64 30.18 5.99
N GLN A 495 21.54 29.20 6.90
CA GLN A 495 22.22 27.91 6.75
C GLN A 495 21.73 27.14 5.53
N ASN A 496 20.42 27.12 5.29
CA ASN A 496 19.86 26.48 4.10
C ASN A 496 20.36 27.15 2.81
N LEU A 497 20.36 28.49 2.76
CA LEU A 497 20.84 29.26 1.61
C LEU A 497 22.34 29.04 1.35
N LEU A 498 23.13 28.94 2.42
CA LEU A 498 24.54 28.59 2.32
C LEU A 498 24.74 27.17 1.79
N GLY A 499 23.92 26.21 2.22
CA GLY A 499 23.88 24.85 1.67
C GLY A 499 23.57 24.83 0.18
N GLU A 500 22.53 25.54 -0.25
CA GLU A 500 22.17 25.67 -1.67
C GLU A 500 23.30 26.28 -2.51
N LEU A 501 24.01 27.29 -1.99
CA LEU A 501 25.15 27.89 -2.67
C LEU A 501 26.33 26.92 -2.78
N ILE A 502 26.61 26.13 -1.74
CA ILE A 502 27.65 25.09 -1.76
C ILE A 502 27.30 24.04 -2.81
N ASP A 503 26.06 23.56 -2.85
CA ASP A 503 25.59 22.56 -3.81
C ASP A 503 25.63 23.08 -5.26
N LYS A 504 25.27 24.35 -5.45
CA LYS A 504 25.36 25.02 -6.77
C LYS A 504 26.80 25.17 -7.24
N ASN A 505 27.73 25.46 -6.33
CA ASN A 505 29.14 25.58 -6.65
C ASN A 505 29.77 24.20 -6.95
N ALA A 506 29.34 23.17 -6.21
CA ALA A 506 29.76 21.78 -6.44
C ALA A 506 29.25 21.22 -7.78
N SER A 507 28.07 21.64 -8.24
CA SER A 507 27.52 21.27 -9.55
C SER A 507 28.19 22.03 -10.70
N SER A 508 28.44 23.33 -10.57
CA SER A 508 29.19 24.12 -11.56
C SER A 508 30.60 23.55 -11.82
N ASN A 509 31.31 23.17 -10.75
CA ASN A 509 32.65 22.57 -10.89
C ASN A 509 32.64 21.19 -11.57
N LYS A 510 31.51 20.46 -11.53
CA LYS A 510 31.36 19.18 -12.25
C LYS A 510 31.07 19.38 -13.73
N GLU A 511 30.40 20.47 -14.11
CA GLU A 511 30.18 20.83 -15.51
C GLU A 511 31.48 21.30 -16.18
N ASP A 512 32.28 22.10 -15.48
CA ASP A 512 33.58 22.57 -16.00
C ASP A 512 34.62 21.44 -16.14
N GLN A 513 34.53 20.37 -15.34
CA GLN A 513 35.39 19.18 -15.48
C GLN A 513 34.98 18.25 -16.63
N ASN A 514 33.74 18.32 -17.11
CA ASN A 514 33.28 17.53 -18.26
C ASN A 514 33.44 18.28 -19.60
N ALA A 515 33.77 19.57 -19.57
CA ALA A 515 34.00 20.41 -20.75
C ALA A 515 35.48 20.53 -21.16
N LEU A 516 36.40 19.96 -20.37
CA LEU A 516 37.84 19.80 -20.65
C LEU A 516 38.15 18.34 -21.00
#